data_AF-A0A7C5UUQ2-F1
#
_entry.id   AF-A0A7C5UUQ2-F1
#
_cell.length_a   1.000
_cell.length_b   1.000
_cell.length_c   1.000
_cell.angle_alpha   90.00
_cell.angle_beta   90.00
_cell.angle_gamma   90.00
#
_symmetry.space_group_name_H-M   'P 1'
#
loop_
_entity.id
_entity.type
_entity.pdbx_description
1 polymer ?
#
loop_
_entity_poly.entity_id
_entity_poly.type
_entity_poly.pdbx_seq_one_letter_code
_entity_poly.pdbx_strand_id
1 'polypeptide(L)' 'MKLSPINPCPKCGNELQLIIEAEYRNKKSIIYYSYTCGICRYKEKFEQIKIELNGDKLLISKVKHIR' A
#
# COMPACT_ATOMS: atom_id res chain seq x y z
N MET A 1 -25.70 -4.46 -0.32
CA MET A 1 -24.31 -4.95 -0.37
C MET A 1 -23.39 -3.73 -0.40
N LYS A 2 -22.43 -3.61 0.53
CA LYS A 2 -21.42 -2.54 0.43
C LYS A 2 -20.52 -2.89 -0.76
N LEU A 3 -20.71 -2.22 -1.88
CA LEU A 3 -19.77 -2.28 -3.00
C LEU A 3 -18.44 -1.75 -2.47
N SER A 4 -17.44 -2.62 -2.37
CA SER A 4 -16.05 -2.18 -2.22
C SER A 4 -15.79 -1.14 -3.32
N PRO A 5 -15.08 -0.04 -3.03
CA PRO A 5 -14.76 0.93 -4.07
C PRO A 5 -14.04 0.22 -5.22
N ILE A 6 -14.67 0.20 -6.38
CA ILE A 6 -14.10 -0.36 -7.60
C ILE A 6 -12.94 0.55 -7.96
N ASN A 7 -11.72 0.03 -7.94
CA ASN A 7 -10.53 0.77 -8.35
C ASN A 7 -10.12 0.26 -9.74
N PRO A 8 -10.70 0.78 -10.83
CA PRO A 8 -10.48 0.26 -12.17
C PRO A 8 -9.07 0.59 -12.65
N CYS A 9 -8.43 -0.35 -13.32
CA CYS A 9 -7.14 -0.16 -13.93
C CYS A 9 -7.25 0.88 -15.07
N PRO A 10 -6.46 1.97 -15.03
CA PRO A 10 -6.51 3.01 -16.06
C PRO A 10 -6.05 2.54 -17.45
N LYS A 11 -5.40 1.37 -17.54
CA LYS A 11 -4.96 0.79 -18.82
C LYS A 11 -5.96 -0.14 -19.48
N CYS A 12 -6.75 -0.90 -18.71
CA CYS A 12 -7.57 -1.98 -19.25
C CYS A 12 -8.94 -2.14 -18.59
N GLY A 13 -9.32 -1.25 -17.67
CA GLY A 13 -10.62 -1.25 -17.00
C GLY A 13 -10.82 -2.35 -15.95
N ASN A 14 -10.00 -3.41 -15.95
CA ASN A 14 -10.06 -4.47 -14.94
C ASN A 14 -9.76 -3.97 -13.53
N GLU A 15 -10.29 -4.64 -12.51
CA GLU A 15 -10.07 -4.27 -11.12
C GLU A 15 -8.58 -4.33 -10.70
N LEU A 16 -8.12 -3.30 -9.99
CA LEU A 16 -6.82 -3.31 -9.34
C LEU A 16 -6.89 -4.07 -8.02
N GLN A 17 -5.94 -4.98 -7.82
CA GLN A 17 -5.80 -5.73 -6.57
C GLN A 17 -4.88 -4.99 -5.61
N LEU A 18 -5.31 -4.83 -4.37
CA LEU A 18 -4.47 -4.32 -3.29
C LEU A 18 -3.47 -5.39 -2.86
N ILE A 19 -2.18 -5.08 -2.97
CA ILE A 19 -1.09 -5.89 -2.44
C ILE A 19 -0.55 -5.19 -1.19
N ILE A 20 -0.45 -5.92 -0.09
CA ILE A 20 0.11 -5.44 1.18
C ILE A 20 1.30 -6.34 1.54
N GLU A 21 2.44 -5.73 1.77
CA GLU A 21 3.66 -6.40 2.21
C GLU A 21 4.15 -5.74 3.49
N ALA A 22 4.67 -6.51 4.44
CA ALA A 22 5.18 -5.98 5.70
C ALA A 22 6.61 -6.46 5.92
N GLU A 23 7.49 -5.53 6.29
CA GLU A 23 8.87 -5.80 6.68
C GLU A 23 9.06 -5.37 8.14
N TYR A 24 9.74 -6.19 8.91
CA TYR A 24 10.17 -5.86 10.26
C TYR A 24 11.70 -5.82 10.34
N ARG A 25 12.26 -4.66 10.68
CA ARG A 25 13.72 -4.47 10.80
C ARG A 25 14.05 -3.41 11.84
N ASN A 26 15.08 -3.63 12.65
CA ASN A 26 15.57 -2.66 13.64
C ASN A 26 14.48 -2.10 14.58
N LYS A 27 13.54 -2.96 15.05
CA LYS A 27 12.36 -2.55 15.85
C LYS A 27 11.42 -1.55 15.15
N LYS A 28 11.49 -1.47 13.82
CA LYS A 28 10.59 -0.70 12.97
C LYS A 28 9.80 -1.67 12.10
N SER A 29 8.52 -1.39 11.91
CA SER A 29 7.68 -2.11 10.95
C SER A 29 7.37 -1.18 9.77
N ILE A 30 7.57 -1.65 8.56
CA ILE A 30 7.24 -0.92 7.33
C ILE A 30 6.19 -1.74 6.60
N ILE A 31 5.02 -1.15 6.39
CA ILE A 31 3.93 -1.71 5.60
C ILE A 31 3.94 -1.03 4.25
N TYR A 32 4.20 -1.80 3.21
CA TYR A 32 4.12 -1.37 1.83
C TYR A 32 2.75 -1.75 1.28
N TYR A 33 2.12 -0.84 0.54
CA TYR A 33 0.94 -1.19 -0.25
C TYR A 33 0.99 -0.59 -1.63
N SER A 34 0.47 -1.36 -2.58
CA SER A 34 0.37 -1.00 -3.98
C SER A 34 -0.89 -1.60 -4.59
N TYR A 35 -1.36 -1.01 -5.67
CA TYR A 35 -2.49 -1.54 -6.44
C TYR A 35 -1.96 -2.10 -7.75
N THR A 36 -2.16 -3.40 -7.99
CA THR A 36 -1.65 -4.09 -9.18
C THR A 36 -2.79 -4.68 -9.98
N CYS A 37 -2.79 -4.45 -11.30
CA CYS A 37 -3.70 -5.14 -12.22
C CYS A 37 -3.17 -6.55 -12.51
N GLY A 38 -3.97 -7.59 -12.22
CA GLY A 38 -3.62 -8.98 -12.52
C GLY A 38 -3.52 -9.29 -14.03
N ILE A 39 -4.19 -8.50 -14.88
CA ILE A 39 -4.28 -8.70 -16.33
C ILE A 39 -3.14 -8.01 -17.07
N CYS A 40 -3.10 -6.67 -17.04
CA CYS A 40 -2.11 -5.89 -17.81
C CYS A 40 -0.84 -5.53 -17.00
N ARG A 41 -0.72 -6.02 -15.75
CA ARG A 41 0.41 -5.76 -14.85
C ARG A 41 0.69 -4.28 -14.54
N TYR A 42 -0.25 -3.38 -14.84
CA TYR A 42 -0.20 -1.99 -14.38
C TYR A 42 -0.08 -1.94 -12.85
N LYS A 43 0.79 -1.07 -12.35
CA LYS A 43 0.99 -0.83 -10.92
C LYS A 43 0.70 0.63 -10.63
N GLU A 44 -0.31 0.88 -9.81
CA GLU A 44 -0.63 2.18 -9.24
C GLU A 44 0.03 2.33 -7.87
N LYS A 45 0.35 3.60 -7.56
CA LYS A 45 1.23 4.14 -6.51
C LYS A 45 1.59 3.21 -5.34
N PHE A 46 2.88 3.26 -5.03
CA PHE A 46 3.52 2.62 -3.89
C PHE A 46 3.50 3.59 -2.71
N GLU A 47 2.79 3.24 -1.65
CA GLU A 47 2.75 4.02 -0.40
C GLU A 47 3.31 3.15 0.74
N GLN A 48 3.91 3.82 1.74
CA GLN A 48 4.53 3.16 2.88
C GLN A 48 3.93 3.70 4.18
N ILE A 49 3.60 2.81 5.11
CA ILE A 49 3.34 3.16 6.51
C ILE A 49 4.52 2.68 7.34
N LYS A 50 5.18 3.59 8.03
CA LYS A 50 6.26 3.26 8.97
C LYS A 50 5.74 3.35 10.39
N ILE A 51 5.99 2.31 11.15
CA ILE A 51 5.62 2.17 12.56
C ILE A 51 6.92 2.01 13.35
N GLU A 52 7.19 2.95 14.24
CA GLU A 52 8.42 2.99 15.04
C GLU A 52 8.08 3.20 16.52
N LEU A 53 8.87 2.59 17.41
CA LEU A 53 8.79 2.86 18.84
C LEU A 53 9.49 4.18 19.18
N ASN A 54 8.85 4.99 20.01
CA ASN A 54 9.41 6.20 20.59
C ASN A 54 9.14 6.21 22.10
N GLY A 55 10.03 5.58 22.86
CA GLY A 55 9.80 5.31 24.28
C GLY A 55 8.62 4.35 24.47
N ASP A 56 7.60 4.81 25.20
CA ASP A 56 6.33 4.11 25.45
C ASP A 56 5.28 4.35 24.35
N LYS A 57 5.60 5.15 23.33
CA LYS A 57 4.68 5.52 22.26
C LYS A 57 4.99 4.83 20.93
N LEU A 58 3.97 4.72 20.08
CA LEU A 58 4.12 4.35 18.67
C LEU A 58 4.04 5.60 17.80
N LEU A 59 5.04 5.80 16.95
CA LEU A 59 5.03 6.79 15.88
C LEU A 59 4.59 6.09 14.59
N ILE A 60 3.49 6.57 14.00
CA ILE A 60 2.99 6.08 12.71
C ILE A 60 3.13 7.21 11.69
N SER A 61 3.85 6.96 10.59
CA SER A 61 4.02 7.92 9.51
C SER A 61 3.66 7.31 8.16
N LYS A 62 3.03 8.09 7.28
CA LYS A 62 2.66 7.68 5.93
C LYS A 62 3.52 8.42 4.91
N VAL A 63 4.24 7.68 4.09
CA VAL A 63 5.07 8.20 3.00
C VAL A 63 4.40 7.85 1.69
N LYS A 64 4.06 8.87 0.90
CA LYS A 64 3.56 8.69 -0.47
C LYS A 64 4.71 8.87 -1.45
N HIS A 65 5.03 7.82 -2.22
CA HIS A 65 5.95 7.98 -3.33
C HIS A 65 5.16 8.47 -4.54
N ILE A 66 5.21 9.78 -4.79
CA ILE A 66 4.72 10.36 -6.03
C ILE A 66 5.86 10.20 -7.04
N ARG A 67 5.71 9.28 -8.00
CA ARG A 67 6.49 9.26 -9.24
C ARG A 67 5.79 10.13 -10.28
#